data_AF-A0A1L0BIN2-F1
#
_entry.id   AF-A0A1L0BIN2-F1
#
_cell.length_a   1.000
_cell.length_b   1.000
_cell.length_c   1.000
_cell.angle_alpha   90.00
_cell.angle_beta   90.00
_cell.angle_gamma   90.00
#
_symmetry.space_group_name_H-M   'P 1'
#
loop_
_entity.id
_entity.type
_entity.pdbx_description
1 polymer ?
#
loop_
_entity_poly.entity_id
_entity_poly.type
_entity_poly.pdbx_seq_one_letter_code
_entity_poly.pdbx_strand_id
1 'polypeptide(L)'
;MTADYNVISRGLFLLFLIRDDKSIAGLEESVGSVCIRLMDTFSLCGNSLMKPDEWTIQGTSDPENTKSACLRKVAQLLDDVEAAVFQKLSTCGNNRCRQRQLNNRNIVVWDLLQFNAEQIELELFNYGIGDRIAPGVEEPSLGVCSFVYFEKIDLMLDVVLSGFEQQLYKSYEAAQMFWFAGYLSQLAYTHVLTRVRQTNMGKLASIGTLSKKIKKAKAGPKKDALRANLKHLEENVAPQLHSNITYIDEYLTPSTQLLAVICTTIAHAVQLLHSTSKQPNTDADALVESEGLYNLRMKPWSSVGVPEMPTYPQFIKISEKYRVDAKSPRAVLLANELKERLGGALQLCNTILKKLEGEDVNEVVRNEVIYAGGEADIVAYYRALQKTCVAYQVELGRLLKMLTSEKLASHKLVHRVGYHRYFPIYSLGE
;
A
#
# COMPACT_ATOMS: atom_id res chain seq x y z
N MET A 1 13.67 0.06 9.82
CA MET A 1 14.04 -0.92 10.88
C MET A 1 15.51 -0.83 11.28
N THR A 2 16.48 -0.64 10.38
CA THR A 2 17.90 -0.63 10.80
C THR A 2 18.74 0.55 10.33
N ALA A 3 18.15 1.52 9.63
CA ALA A 3 18.93 2.50 8.88
C ALA A 3 19.81 3.39 9.77
N ASP A 4 19.36 3.65 10.99
CA ASP A 4 20.05 4.45 12.01
C ASP A 4 21.02 3.63 12.87
N TYR A 5 21.08 2.31 12.66
CA TYR A 5 22.09 1.45 13.28
C TYR A 5 23.44 1.56 12.55
N ASN A 6 24.51 1.28 13.30
CA ASN A 6 25.86 1.27 12.77
C ASN A 6 26.00 0.23 11.63
N VAL A 7 27.02 0.41 10.79
CA VAL A 7 27.22 -0.42 9.59
C VAL A 7 27.40 -1.91 9.90
N ILE A 8 28.03 -2.26 11.02
CA ILE A 8 28.25 -3.65 11.44
C ILE A 8 26.91 -4.27 11.83
N SER A 9 26.12 -3.62 12.67
CA SER A 9 24.78 -4.08 13.08
C SER A 9 23.86 -4.25 11.88
N ARG A 10 23.91 -3.34 10.90
CA ARG A 10 23.16 -3.44 9.65
C ARG A 10 23.56 -4.65 8.81
N GLY A 11 24.86 -4.87 8.63
CA GLY A 11 25.39 -6.03 7.90
C GLY A 11 25.06 -7.35 8.61
N LEU A 12 25.29 -7.42 9.92
CA LEU A 12 24.98 -8.59 10.74
C LEU A 12 23.49 -8.88 10.77
N PHE A 13 22.62 -7.86 10.87
CA PHE A 13 21.17 -8.05 10.83
C PHE A 13 20.74 -8.75 9.56
N LEU A 14 21.26 -8.34 8.40
CA LEU A 14 20.88 -8.95 7.13
C LEU A 14 21.33 -10.42 7.04
N LEU A 15 22.58 -10.71 7.43
CA LEU A 15 23.15 -12.06 7.46
C LEU A 15 22.50 -12.95 8.54
N PHE A 16 21.97 -12.35 9.60
CA PHE A 16 21.25 -13.06 10.66
C PHE A 16 19.81 -13.35 10.25
N LEU A 17 19.12 -12.35 9.67
CA LEU A 17 17.72 -12.45 9.29
C LEU A 17 17.53 -13.46 8.16
N ILE A 18 18.38 -13.45 7.14
CA ILE A 18 18.33 -14.42 6.05
C ILE A 18 19.65 -15.18 6.03
N ARG A 19 19.60 -16.45 6.44
CA ARG A 19 20.75 -17.32 6.54
C ARG A 19 21.14 -17.92 5.18
N ASP A 20 22.30 -18.57 5.12
CA ASP A 20 22.83 -19.17 3.89
C ASP A 20 21.93 -20.28 3.32
N ASP A 21 21.17 -20.96 4.18
CA ASP A 21 20.16 -21.96 3.82
C ASP A 21 18.79 -21.35 3.47
N LYS A 22 18.70 -20.01 3.35
CA LYS A 22 17.48 -19.22 3.16
C LYS A 22 16.46 -19.32 4.30
N SER A 23 16.83 -19.86 5.45
CA SER A 23 15.99 -19.80 6.65
C SER A 23 15.90 -18.37 7.19
N ILE A 24 14.77 -18.04 7.80
CA ILE A 24 14.55 -16.75 8.46
C ILE A 24 15.01 -16.87 9.91
N ALA A 25 16.07 -16.15 10.28
CA ALA A 25 16.66 -16.16 11.61
C ALA A 25 17.10 -17.55 12.13
N GLY A 26 17.27 -18.55 11.25
CA GLY A 26 17.55 -19.94 11.64
C GLY A 26 16.33 -20.73 12.13
N LEU A 27 15.12 -20.22 11.89
CA LEU A 27 13.86 -20.91 12.16
C LEU A 27 13.52 -21.87 11.01
N GLU A 28 12.53 -22.74 11.21
CA GLU A 28 12.02 -23.62 10.14
C GLU A 28 11.40 -22.85 8.98
N GLU A 29 10.98 -21.60 9.21
CA GLU A 29 10.47 -20.73 8.15
C GLU A 29 11.59 -20.33 7.17
N SER A 30 11.33 -20.49 5.88
CA SER A 30 12.16 -19.98 4.80
C SER A 30 11.56 -18.70 4.21
N VAL A 31 12.32 -18.01 3.36
CA VAL A 31 11.78 -16.88 2.58
C VAL A 31 10.53 -17.31 1.80
N GLY A 32 10.56 -18.50 1.18
CA GLY A 32 9.42 -19.05 0.44
C GLY A 32 8.19 -19.27 1.32
N SER A 33 8.35 -19.86 2.52
CA SER A 33 7.21 -20.07 3.43
C SER A 33 6.63 -18.75 3.93
N VAL A 34 7.48 -17.75 4.20
CA VAL A 34 7.03 -16.39 4.54
C VAL A 34 6.25 -15.76 3.37
N CYS A 35 6.70 -15.94 2.13
CA CYS A 35 5.99 -15.43 0.95
C CYS A 35 4.59 -16.05 0.84
N ILE A 36 4.47 -17.37 1.00
CA ILE A 36 3.17 -18.05 1.00
C ILE A 36 2.29 -17.51 2.13
N ARG A 37 2.81 -17.38 3.35
CA ARG A 37 2.05 -16.85 4.49
C ARG A 37 1.54 -15.42 4.25
N LEU A 38 2.38 -14.55 3.67
CA LEU A 38 1.97 -13.18 3.33
C LEU A 38 0.86 -13.18 2.27
N MET A 39 0.99 -13.99 1.22
CA MET A 39 -0.05 -14.12 0.20
C MET A 39 -1.34 -14.73 0.76
N ASP A 40 -1.24 -15.74 1.63
CA ASP A 40 -2.41 -16.36 2.28
C ASP A 40 -3.15 -15.37 3.17
N THR A 41 -2.42 -14.58 3.95
CA THR A 41 -3.00 -13.53 4.81
C THR A 41 -3.69 -12.43 3.99
N PHE A 42 -3.18 -12.18 2.77
CA PHE A 42 -3.70 -11.15 1.89
C PHE A 42 -4.87 -11.63 1.01
N SER A 43 -4.67 -12.62 0.14
CA SER A 43 -5.62 -12.97 -0.94
C SER A 43 -5.65 -14.45 -1.36
N LEU A 44 -4.74 -15.30 -0.89
CA LEU A 44 -4.60 -16.69 -1.34
C LEU A 44 -5.12 -17.77 -0.39
N CYS A 45 -5.60 -17.43 0.81
CA CYS A 45 -6.02 -18.44 1.78
C CYS A 45 -7.04 -19.45 1.20
N GLY A 46 -6.60 -20.71 1.08
CA GLY A 46 -7.41 -21.81 0.56
C GLY A 46 -7.73 -21.74 -0.94
N ASN A 47 -7.03 -20.90 -1.70
CA ASN A 47 -7.23 -20.75 -3.15
C ASN A 47 -6.88 -22.06 -3.89
N SER A 48 -7.70 -22.44 -4.87
CA SER A 48 -7.47 -23.66 -5.67
C SER A 48 -6.19 -23.60 -6.51
N LEU A 49 -5.69 -22.41 -6.82
CA LEU A 49 -4.37 -22.22 -7.47
C LEU A 49 -3.26 -22.90 -6.67
N MET A 50 -3.33 -22.88 -5.33
CA MET A 50 -2.31 -23.47 -4.45
C MET A 50 -2.50 -24.97 -4.24
N LYS A 51 -3.40 -25.62 -4.99
CA LYS A 51 -3.73 -27.05 -4.86
C LYS A 51 -3.66 -27.82 -6.18
N PRO A 52 -2.45 -28.07 -6.71
CA PRO A 52 -2.20 -28.84 -7.93
C PRO A 52 -2.95 -30.18 -8.04
N ASP A 53 -3.14 -30.87 -6.92
CA ASP A 53 -3.77 -32.19 -6.88
C ASP A 53 -5.27 -32.12 -7.18
N GLU A 54 -5.91 -30.97 -6.93
CA GLU A 54 -7.34 -30.74 -7.17
C GLU A 54 -7.63 -30.20 -8.58
N TRP A 55 -6.60 -29.89 -9.38
CA TRP A 55 -6.78 -29.29 -10.70
C TRP A 55 -7.42 -30.25 -11.71
N THR A 56 -8.54 -29.81 -12.28
CA THR A 56 -9.23 -30.48 -13.38
C THR A 56 -9.17 -29.59 -14.63
N ILE A 57 -8.25 -29.90 -15.55
CA ILE A 57 -8.03 -29.10 -16.76
C ILE A 57 -9.22 -29.21 -17.70
N GLN A 58 -9.68 -28.07 -18.20
CA GLN A 58 -10.78 -27.95 -19.15
C GLN A 58 -10.29 -27.37 -20.49
N GLY A 59 -11.03 -27.62 -21.57
CA GLY A 59 -10.83 -26.90 -22.84
C GLY A 59 -9.58 -27.26 -23.66
N THR A 60 -8.95 -28.41 -23.40
CA THR A 60 -7.77 -28.89 -24.16
C THR A 60 -7.95 -30.35 -24.60
N SER A 61 -7.36 -30.69 -25.75
CA SER A 61 -7.26 -32.06 -26.25
C SER A 61 -6.20 -32.89 -25.52
N ASP A 62 -5.28 -32.23 -24.79
CA ASP A 62 -4.16 -32.87 -24.09
C ASP A 62 -4.02 -32.37 -22.64
N PRO A 63 -4.88 -32.87 -21.72
CA PRO A 63 -4.92 -32.39 -20.34
C PRO A 63 -3.64 -32.60 -19.53
N GLU A 64 -2.89 -33.68 -19.78
CA GLU A 64 -1.69 -34.02 -19.01
C GLU A 64 -0.52 -33.08 -19.34
N ASN A 65 -0.29 -32.83 -20.63
CA ASN A 65 0.75 -31.88 -21.04
C ASN A 65 0.37 -30.45 -20.66
N THR A 66 -0.90 -30.07 -20.79
CA THR A 66 -1.37 -28.76 -20.31
C THR A 66 -1.17 -28.62 -18.80
N LYS A 67 -1.55 -29.62 -17.98
CA LYS A 67 -1.31 -29.60 -16.54
C LYS A 67 0.16 -29.42 -16.20
N SER A 68 1.04 -30.16 -16.86
CA SER A 68 2.50 -30.08 -16.66
C SER A 68 3.08 -28.70 -17.05
N ALA A 69 2.54 -28.07 -18.10
CA ALA A 69 2.90 -26.71 -18.49
C ALA A 69 2.42 -25.68 -17.46
N CYS A 70 1.17 -25.78 -17.00
CA CYS A 70 0.60 -24.92 -15.97
C CYS A 70 1.40 -24.99 -14.66
N LEU A 71 1.78 -26.20 -14.22
CA LEU A 71 2.59 -26.38 -13.00
C LEU A 71 3.94 -25.68 -13.08
N ARG A 72 4.62 -25.78 -14.24
CA ARG A 72 5.90 -25.06 -14.45
C ARG A 72 5.72 -23.55 -14.39
N LYS A 73 4.63 -23.02 -14.97
CA LYS A 73 4.32 -21.58 -14.92
C LYS A 73 4.05 -21.10 -13.50
N VAL A 74 3.26 -21.85 -12.72
CA VAL A 74 2.98 -21.50 -11.32
C VAL A 74 4.24 -21.59 -10.46
N ALA A 75 5.05 -22.64 -10.63
CA ALA A 75 6.32 -22.76 -9.91
C ALA A 75 7.25 -21.57 -10.20
N GLN A 76 7.43 -21.22 -11.48
CA GLN A 76 8.23 -20.06 -11.88
C GLN A 76 7.69 -18.75 -11.30
N LEU A 77 6.36 -18.56 -11.32
CA LEU A 77 5.73 -17.37 -10.75
C LEU A 77 5.99 -17.26 -9.23
N LEU A 78 5.87 -18.37 -8.50
CA LEU A 78 6.12 -18.38 -7.06
C LEU A 78 7.61 -18.14 -6.75
N ASP A 79 8.53 -18.69 -7.55
CA ASP A 79 9.96 -18.42 -7.43
C ASP A 79 10.29 -16.94 -7.69
N ASP A 80 9.65 -16.33 -8.69
CA ASP A 80 9.82 -14.91 -9.00
C ASP A 80 9.29 -14.01 -7.87
N VAL A 81 8.16 -14.39 -7.25
CA VAL A 81 7.62 -13.70 -6.06
C VAL A 81 8.56 -13.87 -4.87
N GLU A 82 9.08 -15.07 -4.62
CA GLU A 82 10.08 -15.31 -3.55
C GLU A 82 11.31 -14.41 -3.74
N ALA A 83 11.84 -14.35 -4.97
CA ALA A 83 12.99 -13.51 -5.30
C ALA A 83 12.70 -12.02 -5.09
N ALA A 84 11.50 -11.54 -5.44
CA ALA A 84 11.10 -10.15 -5.25
C ALA A 84 10.96 -9.80 -3.74
N VAL A 85 10.37 -10.68 -2.95
CA VAL A 85 10.25 -10.52 -1.49
C VAL A 85 11.62 -10.59 -0.82
N PHE A 86 12.49 -11.53 -1.21
CA PHE A 86 13.87 -11.61 -0.75
C PHE A 86 14.60 -10.28 -0.97
N GLN A 87 14.46 -9.69 -2.16
CA GLN A 87 15.05 -8.39 -2.48
C GLN A 87 14.48 -7.29 -1.58
N LYS A 88 13.16 -7.27 -1.34
CA LYS A 88 12.50 -6.30 -0.44
C LYS A 88 13.02 -6.42 1.00
N LEU A 89 13.13 -7.65 1.54
CA LEU A 89 13.71 -7.88 2.87
C LEU A 89 15.18 -7.44 2.93
N SER A 90 15.94 -7.71 1.87
CA SER A 90 17.35 -7.34 1.78
C SER A 90 17.58 -5.83 1.77
N THR A 91 16.63 -5.02 1.30
CA THR A 91 16.79 -3.56 1.35
C THR A 91 16.80 -3.04 2.78
N CYS A 92 16.10 -3.69 3.72
CA CYS A 92 15.95 -3.23 5.10
C CYS A 92 17.26 -3.14 5.89
N GLY A 93 18.32 -3.83 5.49
CA GLY A 93 19.67 -3.74 6.07
C GLY A 93 20.52 -2.56 5.56
N ASN A 94 20.03 -1.78 4.60
CA ASN A 94 20.78 -0.67 4.01
C ASN A 94 20.55 0.65 4.77
N ASN A 95 21.39 1.66 4.52
CA ASN A 95 21.08 3.04 4.97
C ASN A 95 19.89 3.63 4.18
N ARG A 96 19.23 4.67 4.69
CA ARG A 96 18.01 5.24 4.07
C ARG A 96 18.18 5.66 2.62
N CYS A 97 19.30 6.31 2.28
CA CYS A 97 19.59 6.73 0.91
C CYS A 97 19.65 5.51 -0.04
N ARG A 98 20.35 4.46 0.39
CA ARG A 98 20.48 3.22 -0.41
C ARG A 98 19.18 2.43 -0.47
N GLN A 99 18.40 2.39 0.60
CA GLN A 99 17.05 1.79 0.61
C GLN A 99 16.19 2.41 -0.50
N ARG A 100 16.12 3.74 -0.56
CA ARG A 100 15.35 4.45 -1.60
C ARG A 100 15.85 4.16 -3.02
N GLN A 101 17.17 4.10 -3.24
CA GLN A 101 17.75 3.79 -4.54
C GLN A 101 17.41 2.36 -5.01
N LEU A 102 17.52 1.39 -4.11
CA LEU A 102 17.16 -0.01 -4.41
C LEU A 102 15.67 -0.15 -4.65
N ASN A 103 14.83 0.50 -3.84
CA ASN A 103 13.39 0.51 -4.01
C ASN A 103 12.98 1.12 -5.36
N ASN A 104 13.63 2.21 -5.79
CA ASN A 104 13.41 2.80 -7.11
C ASN A 104 13.68 1.80 -8.25
N ARG A 105 14.81 1.07 -8.20
CA ARG A 105 15.10 0.01 -9.17
C ARG A 105 14.04 -1.10 -9.14
N ASN A 106 13.61 -1.48 -7.94
CA ASN A 106 12.69 -2.59 -7.75
C ASN A 106 11.27 -2.29 -8.29
N ILE A 107 10.87 -1.02 -8.45
CA ILE A 107 9.55 -0.66 -9.03
C ILE A 107 9.32 -1.39 -10.36
N VAL A 108 10.31 -1.37 -11.27
CA VAL A 108 10.21 -2.02 -12.58
C VAL A 108 10.14 -3.53 -12.46
N VAL A 109 10.85 -4.12 -11.50
CA VAL A 109 10.82 -5.57 -11.24
C VAL A 109 9.43 -6.00 -10.79
N TRP A 110 8.83 -5.27 -9.84
CA TRP A 110 7.48 -5.55 -9.36
C TRP A 110 6.41 -5.27 -10.42
N ASP A 111 6.61 -4.30 -11.31
CA ASP A 111 5.70 -4.02 -12.43
C ASP A 111 5.70 -5.17 -13.46
N LEU A 112 6.88 -5.67 -13.84
CA LEU A 112 7.01 -6.84 -14.70
C LEU A 112 6.42 -8.09 -14.05
N LEU A 113 6.68 -8.30 -12.77
CA LEU A 113 6.12 -9.42 -12.01
C LEU A 113 4.59 -9.36 -11.98
N GLN A 114 3.99 -8.17 -11.79
CA GLN A 114 2.54 -8.02 -11.83
C GLN A 114 1.99 -8.41 -13.21
N PHE A 115 2.58 -7.90 -14.29
CA PHE A 115 2.17 -8.23 -15.64
C PHE A 115 2.20 -9.74 -15.89
N ASN A 116 3.30 -10.40 -15.51
CA ASN A 116 3.43 -11.85 -15.65
C ASN A 116 2.41 -12.61 -14.78
N ALA A 117 2.20 -12.19 -13.54
CA ALA A 117 1.23 -12.79 -12.62
C ALA A 117 -0.19 -12.73 -13.19
N GLU A 118 -0.60 -11.58 -13.72
CA GLU A 118 -1.91 -11.40 -14.35
C GLU A 118 -2.08 -12.31 -15.56
N GLN A 119 -1.10 -12.33 -16.48
CA GLN A 119 -1.16 -13.17 -17.67
C GLN A 119 -1.27 -14.67 -17.32
N ILE A 120 -0.45 -15.12 -16.36
CA ILE A 120 -0.44 -16.52 -15.93
C ILE A 120 -1.76 -16.87 -15.23
N GLU A 121 -2.24 -16.06 -14.29
CA GLU A 121 -3.49 -16.37 -13.58
C GLU A 121 -4.72 -16.34 -14.50
N LEU A 122 -4.77 -15.43 -15.48
CA LEU A 122 -5.84 -15.40 -16.49
C LEU A 122 -5.81 -16.62 -17.40
N GLU A 123 -4.62 -17.04 -17.84
CA GLU A 123 -4.46 -18.26 -18.63
C GLU A 123 -4.91 -19.51 -17.85
N LEU A 124 -4.49 -19.62 -16.59
CA LEU A 124 -4.89 -20.72 -15.70
C LEU A 124 -6.40 -20.74 -15.48
N PHE A 125 -7.01 -19.57 -15.30
CA PHE A 125 -8.45 -19.45 -15.15
C PHE A 125 -9.22 -19.95 -16.37
N ASN A 126 -8.72 -19.71 -17.59
CA ASN A 126 -9.30 -20.25 -18.82
C ASN A 126 -9.27 -21.79 -18.88
N TYR A 127 -8.31 -22.43 -18.19
CA TYR A 127 -8.24 -23.88 -18.04
C TYR A 127 -9.06 -24.42 -16.86
N GLY A 128 -9.79 -23.56 -16.14
CA GLY A 128 -10.57 -23.91 -14.95
C GLY A 128 -9.76 -24.02 -13.66
N ILE A 129 -8.55 -23.44 -13.62
CA ILE A 129 -7.70 -23.38 -12.44
C ILE A 129 -7.82 -22.00 -11.78
N GLY A 130 -8.04 -21.98 -10.47
CA GLY A 130 -8.17 -20.74 -9.70
C GLY A 130 -9.61 -20.40 -9.33
N ASP A 131 -9.75 -19.53 -8.35
CA ASP A 131 -11.04 -19.20 -7.77
C ASP A 131 -11.64 -17.94 -8.41
N ARG A 132 -12.97 -17.88 -8.43
CA ARG A 132 -13.74 -16.65 -8.72
C ARG A 132 -13.70 -15.72 -7.52
N ILE A 133 -13.79 -14.41 -7.76
CA ILE A 133 -13.76 -13.41 -6.68
C ILE A 133 -14.91 -13.58 -5.68
N ALA A 134 -16.09 -13.99 -6.14
CA ALA A 134 -17.24 -14.29 -5.30
C ALA A 134 -18.16 -15.33 -5.94
N PRO A 135 -19.00 -16.05 -5.16
CA PRO A 135 -19.95 -17.00 -5.72
C PRO A 135 -20.93 -16.34 -6.69
N GLY A 136 -21.02 -16.86 -7.91
CA GLY A 136 -21.93 -16.34 -8.94
C GLY A 136 -21.40 -15.15 -9.74
N VAL A 137 -20.17 -14.70 -9.49
CA VAL A 137 -19.48 -13.67 -10.27
C VAL A 137 -18.48 -14.35 -11.19
N GLU A 138 -18.51 -14.05 -12.49
CA GLU A 138 -17.67 -14.72 -13.47
C GLU A 138 -16.19 -14.26 -13.45
N GLU A 139 -15.87 -13.22 -12.69
CA GLU A 139 -14.54 -12.64 -12.58
C GLU A 139 -13.56 -13.50 -11.74
N PRO A 140 -12.31 -13.70 -12.20
CA PRO A 140 -11.28 -14.38 -11.43
C PRO A 140 -10.83 -13.57 -10.22
N SER A 141 -10.44 -14.25 -9.14
CA SER A 141 -9.89 -13.62 -7.94
C SER A 141 -8.53 -12.95 -8.21
N LEU A 142 -7.68 -13.55 -9.06
CA LEU A 142 -6.30 -13.11 -9.35
C LEU A 142 -5.51 -12.88 -8.05
N GLY A 143 -5.36 -13.92 -7.25
CA GLY A 143 -4.85 -13.82 -5.89
C GLY A 143 -3.39 -13.40 -5.83
N VAL A 144 -2.53 -14.00 -6.66
CA VAL A 144 -1.08 -13.69 -6.69
C VAL A 144 -0.88 -12.28 -7.24
N CYS A 145 -1.50 -11.95 -8.38
CA CYS A 145 -1.44 -10.64 -8.99
C CYS A 145 -1.94 -9.55 -8.04
N SER A 146 -3.01 -9.81 -7.28
CA SER A 146 -3.53 -8.85 -6.29
C SER A 146 -2.52 -8.55 -5.19
N PHE A 147 -1.78 -9.54 -4.71
CA PHE A 147 -0.70 -9.34 -3.73
C PHE A 147 0.46 -8.55 -4.33
N VAL A 148 0.95 -8.97 -5.50
CA VAL A 148 2.07 -8.32 -6.20
C VAL A 148 1.74 -6.86 -6.51
N TYR A 149 0.51 -6.57 -6.94
CA TYR A 149 0.05 -5.20 -7.19
C TYR A 149 0.12 -4.34 -5.92
N PHE A 150 -0.38 -4.85 -4.79
CA PHE A 150 -0.34 -4.11 -3.53
C PHE A 150 1.09 -3.83 -3.06
N GLU A 151 1.97 -4.85 -3.09
CA GLU A 151 3.39 -4.71 -2.76
C GLU A 151 4.11 -3.71 -3.66
N LYS A 152 3.75 -3.66 -4.95
CA LYS A 152 4.26 -2.66 -5.89
C LYS A 152 3.83 -1.25 -5.51
N ILE A 153 2.55 -1.04 -5.20
CA ILE A 153 2.04 0.28 -4.78
C ILE A 153 2.72 0.74 -3.49
N ASP A 154 2.86 -0.16 -2.50
CA ASP A 154 3.59 0.11 -1.26
C ASP A 154 5.04 0.53 -1.53
N LEU A 155 5.73 -0.17 -2.44
CA LEU A 155 7.08 0.19 -2.85
C LEU A 155 7.13 1.57 -3.53
N MET A 156 6.19 1.86 -4.43
CA MET A 156 6.10 3.16 -5.09
C MET A 156 5.86 4.28 -4.08
N LEU A 157 4.97 4.06 -3.11
CA LEU A 157 4.69 4.98 -2.01
C LEU A 157 5.92 5.26 -1.16
N ASP A 158 6.67 4.23 -0.77
CA ASP A 158 7.90 4.40 0.01
C ASP A 158 8.96 5.21 -0.75
N VAL A 159 9.11 5.02 -2.07
CA VAL A 159 10.05 5.81 -2.89
C VAL A 159 9.64 7.30 -2.97
N VAL A 160 8.34 7.59 -3.02
CA VAL A 160 7.83 8.97 -2.95
C VAL A 160 8.09 9.54 -1.55
N LEU A 161 7.60 8.89 -0.51
CA LEU A 161 7.60 9.44 0.85
C LEU A 161 9.00 9.55 1.46
N SER A 162 9.89 8.61 1.18
CA SER A 162 11.32 8.70 1.57
C SER A 162 12.06 9.86 0.90
N GLY A 163 11.53 10.42 -0.19
CA GLY A 163 12.08 11.63 -0.79
C GLY A 163 11.92 12.88 0.09
N PHE A 164 10.86 12.95 0.92
CA PHE A 164 10.70 14.02 1.90
C PHE A 164 11.68 13.89 3.06
N GLU A 165 11.84 12.68 3.59
CA GLU A 165 12.83 12.38 4.64
C GLU A 165 14.25 12.77 4.20
N GLN A 166 14.60 12.49 2.94
CA GLN A 166 15.90 12.80 2.35
C GLN A 166 16.01 14.22 1.77
N GLN A 167 14.99 15.07 1.98
CA GLN A 167 14.94 16.46 1.48
C GLN A 167 15.21 16.59 -0.03
N LEU A 168 14.76 15.61 -0.82
CA LEU A 168 14.95 15.59 -2.28
C LEU A 168 13.98 16.53 -3.01
N TYR A 169 12.86 16.86 -2.38
CA TYR A 169 11.82 17.72 -2.94
C TYR A 169 11.99 19.14 -2.42
N LYS A 170 12.00 20.11 -3.34
CA LYS A 170 11.94 21.52 -2.97
C LYS A 170 10.54 21.87 -2.48
N SER A 171 10.41 22.99 -1.76
CA SER A 171 9.12 23.40 -1.19
C SER A 171 8.01 23.57 -2.24
N TYR A 172 8.36 23.96 -3.47
CA TYR A 172 7.40 24.09 -4.58
C TYR A 172 6.95 22.75 -5.18
N GLU A 173 7.76 21.68 -5.04
CA GLU A 173 7.42 20.32 -5.49
C GLU A 173 6.60 19.55 -4.45
N ALA A 174 6.59 20.01 -3.20
CA ALA A 174 6.04 19.26 -2.08
C ALA A 174 4.54 18.94 -2.25
N ALA A 175 3.74 19.91 -2.69
CA ALA A 175 2.32 19.71 -2.95
C ALA A 175 2.10 18.61 -4.01
N GLN A 176 2.89 18.62 -5.09
CA GLN A 176 2.84 17.62 -6.15
C GLN A 176 3.16 16.22 -5.62
N MET A 177 4.27 16.09 -4.89
CA MET A 177 4.74 14.78 -4.44
C MET A 177 3.81 14.19 -3.37
N PHE A 178 3.26 15.00 -2.47
CA PHE A 178 2.23 14.52 -1.54
C PHE A 178 0.93 14.16 -2.24
N TRP A 179 0.53 14.92 -3.27
CA TRP A 179 -0.66 14.59 -4.03
C TRP A 179 -0.49 13.25 -4.74
N PHE A 180 0.68 13.01 -5.36
CA PHE A 180 0.97 11.73 -5.99
C PHE A 180 1.02 10.57 -4.98
N ALA A 181 1.59 10.77 -3.79
CA ALA A 181 1.50 9.79 -2.70
C ALA A 181 0.04 9.54 -2.27
N GLY A 182 -0.80 10.58 -2.23
CA GLY A 182 -2.22 10.47 -1.96
C GLY A 182 -2.96 9.67 -3.03
N TYR A 183 -2.65 9.90 -4.30
CA TYR A 183 -3.17 9.13 -5.43
C TYR A 183 -2.83 7.64 -5.33
N LEU A 184 -1.56 7.30 -5.13
CA LEU A 184 -1.13 5.91 -4.96
C LEU A 184 -1.78 5.24 -3.73
N SER A 185 -1.88 5.97 -2.62
CA SER A 185 -2.52 5.46 -1.40
C SER A 185 -4.03 5.23 -1.61
N GLN A 186 -4.70 6.08 -2.37
CA GLN A 186 -6.11 5.92 -2.71
C GLN A 186 -6.34 4.67 -3.58
N LEU A 187 -5.41 4.35 -4.48
CA LEU A 187 -5.45 3.11 -5.26
C LEU A 187 -5.24 1.88 -4.36
N ALA A 188 -4.26 1.92 -3.45
CA ALA A 188 -4.06 0.86 -2.47
C ALA A 188 -5.33 0.63 -1.63
N TYR A 189 -5.92 1.70 -1.09
CA TYR A 189 -7.16 1.64 -0.32
C TYR A 189 -8.31 1.02 -1.12
N THR A 190 -8.49 1.46 -2.37
CA THR A 190 -9.56 0.96 -3.24
C THR A 190 -9.36 -0.52 -3.52
N HIS A 191 -8.14 -0.94 -3.88
CA HIS A 191 -7.80 -2.34 -4.15
C HIS A 191 -8.04 -3.24 -2.94
N VAL A 192 -7.60 -2.82 -1.74
CA VAL A 192 -7.84 -3.57 -0.50
C VAL A 192 -9.34 -3.70 -0.24
N LEU A 193 -10.09 -2.59 -0.31
CA LEU A 193 -11.51 -2.56 0.00
C LEU A 193 -12.37 -3.34 -0.99
N THR A 194 -12.07 -3.23 -2.29
CA THR A 194 -12.94 -3.78 -3.35
C THR A 194 -12.50 -5.15 -3.81
N ARG A 195 -11.20 -5.44 -3.89
CA ARG A 195 -10.72 -6.70 -4.46
C ARG A 195 -10.29 -7.68 -3.37
N VAL A 196 -9.36 -7.28 -2.52
CA VAL A 196 -8.75 -8.16 -1.50
C VAL A 196 -9.79 -8.62 -0.48
N ARG A 197 -10.58 -7.68 0.03
CA ARG A 197 -11.71 -7.97 0.93
C ARG A 197 -12.75 -8.88 0.27
N GLN A 198 -13.13 -8.60 -0.98
CA GLN A 198 -14.11 -9.41 -1.69
C GLN A 198 -13.61 -10.84 -1.94
N THR A 199 -12.34 -11.04 -2.30
CA THR A 199 -11.75 -12.37 -2.48
C THR A 199 -11.85 -13.20 -1.20
N ASN A 200 -11.46 -12.65 -0.05
CA ASN A 200 -11.54 -13.37 1.24
C ASN A 200 -13.00 -13.67 1.64
N MET A 201 -13.89 -12.69 1.55
CA MET A 201 -15.31 -12.87 1.85
C MET A 201 -15.99 -13.84 0.88
N GLY A 202 -15.66 -13.76 -0.40
CA GLY A 202 -16.16 -14.62 -1.47
C GLY A 202 -15.74 -16.06 -1.27
N LYS A 203 -14.48 -16.29 -0.85
CA LYS A 203 -14.02 -17.61 -0.47
C LYS A 203 -14.80 -18.16 0.73
N LEU A 204 -14.98 -17.37 1.78
CA LEU A 204 -15.77 -17.78 2.94
C LEU A 204 -17.23 -18.10 2.56
N ALA A 205 -17.84 -17.28 1.71
CA ALA A 205 -19.18 -17.52 1.19
C ALA A 205 -19.25 -18.80 0.35
N SER A 206 -18.21 -19.10 -0.45
CA SER A 206 -18.14 -20.32 -1.26
C SER A 206 -18.17 -21.58 -0.40
N ILE A 207 -17.49 -21.57 0.76
CA ILE A 207 -17.53 -22.65 1.76
C ILE A 207 -18.98 -22.85 2.24
N GLY A 208 -19.68 -21.77 2.58
CA GLY A 208 -21.11 -21.83 2.95
C GLY A 208 -22.04 -22.34 1.85
N THR A 209 -21.73 -22.07 0.56
CA THR A 209 -22.50 -22.65 -0.56
C THR A 209 -22.26 -24.15 -0.74
N LEU A 210 -21.08 -24.65 -0.38
CA LEU A 210 -20.74 -26.06 -0.46
C LEU A 210 -21.64 -26.90 0.45
N SER A 211 -21.94 -26.41 1.66
CA SER A 211 -22.89 -27.04 2.59
C SER A 211 -24.29 -27.17 1.99
N LYS A 212 -24.74 -26.19 1.19
CA LYS A 212 -26.01 -26.25 0.45
C LYS A 212 -25.95 -27.27 -0.70
N LYS A 213 -24.83 -27.36 -1.43
CA LYS A 213 -24.61 -28.36 -2.50
C LYS A 213 -24.64 -29.79 -1.95
N ILE A 214 -24.01 -30.04 -0.80
CA ILE A 214 -23.99 -31.35 -0.14
C ILE A 214 -25.40 -31.80 0.26
N LYS A 215 -26.26 -30.89 0.75
CA LYS A 215 -27.67 -31.20 1.07
C LYS A 215 -28.45 -31.70 -0.15
N LYS A 216 -28.16 -31.16 -1.34
CA LYS A 216 -28.81 -31.54 -2.61
C LYS A 216 -28.19 -32.79 -3.26
N ALA A 217 -26.97 -33.17 -2.88
CA ALA A 217 -26.29 -34.33 -3.45
C ALA A 217 -26.91 -35.66 -2.96
N LYS A 218 -27.05 -36.61 -3.90
CA LYS A 218 -27.46 -38.00 -3.60
C LYS A 218 -26.38 -38.72 -2.77
N ALA A 219 -26.79 -39.71 -1.97
CA ALA A 219 -25.85 -40.53 -1.21
C ALA A 219 -24.89 -41.28 -2.14
N GLY A 220 -23.62 -41.35 -1.76
CA GLY A 220 -22.56 -42.03 -2.52
C GLY A 220 -21.19 -41.36 -2.37
N PRO A 221 -20.14 -41.95 -2.99
CA PRO A 221 -18.75 -41.54 -2.78
C PRO A 221 -18.47 -40.06 -3.05
N LYS A 222 -19.14 -39.47 -4.05
CA LYS A 222 -19.03 -38.04 -4.38
C LYS A 222 -19.53 -37.15 -3.25
N LYS A 223 -20.59 -37.54 -2.55
CA LYS A 223 -21.13 -36.78 -1.40
C LYS A 223 -20.20 -36.87 -0.20
N ASP A 224 -19.57 -38.02 0.01
CA ASP A 224 -18.63 -38.21 1.12
C ASP A 224 -17.33 -37.44 0.89
N ALA A 225 -16.82 -37.42 -0.34
CA ALA A 225 -15.69 -36.56 -0.72
C ALA A 225 -15.99 -35.07 -0.51
N LEU A 226 -17.19 -34.60 -0.89
CA LEU A 226 -17.60 -33.22 -0.64
C LEU A 226 -17.71 -32.89 0.86
N ARG A 227 -18.16 -33.84 1.69
CA ARG A 227 -18.20 -33.68 3.16
C ARG A 227 -16.81 -33.62 3.77
N ALA A 228 -15.89 -34.47 3.32
CA ALA A 228 -14.50 -34.44 3.77
C ALA A 228 -13.83 -33.11 3.41
N ASN A 229 -14.03 -32.63 2.17
CA ASN A 229 -13.51 -31.32 1.74
C ASN A 229 -14.13 -30.17 2.55
N LEU A 230 -15.46 -30.17 2.75
CA LEU A 230 -16.11 -29.15 3.58
C LEU A 230 -15.53 -29.13 5.00
N LYS A 231 -15.38 -30.29 5.63
CA LYS A 231 -14.80 -30.41 6.97
C LYS A 231 -13.39 -29.81 7.00
N HIS A 232 -12.54 -30.15 6.03
CA HIS A 232 -11.20 -29.58 5.93
C HIS A 232 -11.23 -28.04 5.77
N LEU A 233 -12.12 -27.51 4.92
CA LEU A 233 -12.26 -26.07 4.71
C LEU A 233 -12.77 -25.36 5.97
N GLU A 234 -13.71 -25.95 6.71
CA GLU A 234 -14.25 -25.40 7.95
C GLU A 234 -13.21 -25.43 9.10
N GLU A 235 -12.38 -26.47 9.18
CA GLU A 235 -11.39 -26.63 10.25
C GLU A 235 -10.08 -25.85 9.99
N ASN A 236 -9.62 -25.76 8.73
CA ASN A 236 -8.27 -25.25 8.43
C ASN A 236 -8.26 -23.92 7.65
N VAL A 237 -9.28 -23.63 6.83
CA VAL A 237 -9.31 -22.45 5.95
C VAL A 237 -10.20 -21.35 6.51
N ALA A 238 -11.40 -21.69 6.98
CA ALA A 238 -12.34 -20.72 7.51
C ALA A 238 -11.78 -19.90 8.69
N PRO A 239 -11.06 -20.47 9.68
CA PRO A 239 -10.50 -19.68 10.79
C PRO A 239 -9.49 -18.62 10.31
N GLN A 240 -8.63 -18.98 9.36
CA GLN A 240 -7.68 -18.04 8.76
C GLN A 240 -8.41 -16.96 7.96
N LEU A 241 -9.43 -17.30 7.17
CA LEU A 241 -10.24 -16.30 6.44
C LEU A 241 -10.93 -15.31 7.37
N HIS A 242 -11.46 -15.74 8.52
CA HIS A 242 -12.03 -14.82 9.52
C HIS A 242 -10.95 -13.88 10.08
N SER A 243 -9.75 -14.42 10.33
CA SER A 243 -8.60 -13.63 10.80
C SER A 243 -8.16 -12.61 9.75
N ASN A 244 -8.02 -13.02 8.49
CA ASN A 244 -7.70 -12.16 7.35
C ASN A 244 -8.72 -11.03 7.19
N ILE A 245 -10.03 -11.35 7.21
CA ILE A 245 -11.10 -10.36 7.09
C ILE A 245 -11.04 -9.36 8.25
N THR A 246 -10.79 -9.84 9.47
CA THR A 246 -10.62 -8.98 10.65
C THR A 246 -9.42 -8.04 10.48
N TYR A 247 -8.27 -8.57 10.05
CA TYR A 247 -7.07 -7.77 9.74
C TYR A 247 -7.34 -6.74 8.64
N ILE A 248 -8.03 -7.13 7.57
CA ILE A 248 -8.37 -6.25 6.44
C ILE A 248 -9.32 -5.13 6.87
N ASP A 249 -10.38 -5.45 7.61
CA ASP A 249 -11.44 -4.50 7.97
C ASP A 249 -11.03 -3.58 9.12
N GLU A 250 -10.32 -4.11 10.12
CA GLU A 250 -9.96 -3.35 11.32
C GLU A 250 -8.61 -2.65 11.23
N TYR A 251 -7.74 -3.01 10.28
CA TYR A 251 -6.41 -2.41 10.14
C TYR A 251 -6.02 -2.01 8.72
N LEU A 252 -5.97 -2.95 7.76
CA LEU A 252 -5.37 -2.67 6.44
C LEU A 252 -6.19 -1.63 5.65
N THR A 253 -7.51 -1.71 5.72
CA THR A 253 -8.41 -0.74 5.07
C THR A 253 -8.33 0.64 5.74
N PRO A 254 -8.49 0.78 7.08
CA PRO A 254 -8.29 2.07 7.75
C PRO A 254 -6.90 2.69 7.55
N SER A 255 -5.83 1.88 7.57
CA SER A 255 -4.46 2.37 7.45
C SER A 255 -4.15 2.94 6.06
N THR A 256 -4.55 2.24 4.99
CA THR A 256 -4.42 2.73 3.62
C THR A 256 -5.30 3.96 3.37
N GLN A 257 -6.52 3.98 3.92
CA GLN A 257 -7.41 5.14 3.88
C GLN A 257 -6.77 6.36 4.56
N LEU A 258 -6.23 6.16 5.76
CA LEU A 258 -5.58 7.22 6.53
C LEU A 258 -4.43 7.84 5.75
N LEU A 259 -3.56 7.03 5.15
CA LEU A 259 -2.44 7.52 4.36
C LEU A 259 -2.92 8.33 3.15
N ALA A 260 -3.97 7.84 2.45
CA ALA A 260 -4.57 8.58 1.34
C ALA A 260 -5.12 9.95 1.77
N VAL A 261 -5.84 9.99 2.90
CA VAL A 261 -6.40 11.23 3.44
C VAL A 261 -5.30 12.19 3.89
N ILE A 262 -4.30 11.72 4.64
CA ILE A 262 -3.20 12.56 5.14
C ILE A 262 -2.39 13.13 3.98
N CYS A 263 -1.91 12.30 3.05
CA CYS A 263 -1.11 12.74 1.92
C CYS A 263 -1.86 13.76 1.06
N THR A 264 -3.12 13.47 0.71
CA THR A 264 -3.96 14.38 -0.10
C THR A 264 -4.26 15.68 0.64
N THR A 265 -4.57 15.63 1.93
CA THR A 265 -4.91 16.83 2.71
C THR A 265 -3.69 17.71 2.94
N ILE A 266 -2.53 17.11 3.22
CA ILE A 266 -1.26 17.83 3.32
C ILE A 266 -0.87 18.44 1.98
N ALA A 267 -1.02 17.73 0.86
CA ALA A 267 -0.77 18.27 -0.47
C ALA A 267 -1.54 19.57 -0.71
N HIS A 268 -2.84 19.55 -0.40
CA HIS A 268 -3.72 20.71 -0.53
C HIS A 268 -3.38 21.83 0.47
N ALA A 269 -3.01 21.49 1.70
CA ALA A 269 -2.57 22.47 2.70
C ALA A 269 -1.28 23.17 2.27
N VAL A 270 -0.30 22.42 1.77
CA VAL A 270 0.94 22.97 1.23
C VAL A 270 0.67 23.84 0.01
N GLN A 271 -0.20 23.40 -0.90
CA GLN A 271 -0.59 24.19 -2.09
C GLN A 271 -1.26 25.53 -1.70
N LEU A 272 -2.14 25.50 -0.70
CA LEU A 272 -2.81 26.69 -0.18
C LEU A 272 -1.83 27.65 0.51
N LEU A 273 -0.96 27.12 1.38
CA LEU A 273 0.11 27.91 2.02
C LEU A 273 1.03 28.54 0.96
N HIS A 274 1.39 27.76 -0.05
CA HIS A 274 2.18 28.25 -1.17
C HIS A 274 1.46 29.39 -1.89
N SER A 275 0.23 29.18 -2.39
CA SER A 275 -0.48 30.16 -3.21
C SER A 275 -0.77 31.48 -2.49
N THR A 276 -0.87 31.43 -1.16
CA THR A 276 -1.13 32.60 -0.32
C THR A 276 0.16 33.29 0.17
N SER A 277 1.33 32.68 -0.05
CA SER A 277 2.63 33.22 0.33
C SER A 277 3.26 34.07 -0.78
N LYS A 278 4.27 34.86 -0.42
CA LYS A 278 5.13 35.55 -1.38
C LYS A 278 5.88 34.51 -2.21
N GLN A 279 5.60 34.51 -3.51
CA GLN A 279 6.28 33.67 -4.47
C GLN A 279 7.62 34.31 -4.88
N PRO A 280 8.73 33.55 -4.91
CA PRO A 280 9.92 33.99 -5.62
C PRO A 280 9.56 34.14 -7.11
N ASN A 281 10.08 35.18 -7.76
CA ASN A 281 9.86 35.42 -9.19
C ASN A 281 10.72 34.42 -10.01
N THR A 282 10.35 33.15 -10.01
CA THR A 282 11.17 32.05 -10.58
C THR A 282 11.02 31.90 -12.09
N ASP A 283 9.93 32.39 -12.68
CA ASP A 283 9.60 32.13 -14.08
C ASP A 283 10.34 33.04 -15.06
N ALA A 284 10.80 34.21 -14.60
CA ALA A 284 11.52 35.17 -15.44
C ALA A 284 12.92 34.67 -15.86
N ASP A 285 13.54 33.77 -15.07
CA ASP A 285 14.91 33.27 -15.27
C ASP A 285 14.96 31.74 -15.47
N ALA A 286 13.81 31.08 -15.70
CA ALA A 286 13.75 29.63 -15.81
C ALA A 286 14.33 29.13 -17.15
N LEU A 287 15.38 28.29 -17.07
CA LEU A 287 15.97 27.64 -18.25
C LEU A 287 15.14 26.46 -18.79
N VAL A 288 14.17 25.96 -18.02
CA VAL A 288 13.39 24.76 -18.32
C VAL A 288 11.93 25.00 -17.96
N GLU A 289 11.03 24.53 -18.81
CA GLU A 289 9.59 24.61 -18.56
C GLU A 289 9.17 23.74 -17.36
N SER A 290 8.12 24.16 -16.66
CA SER A 290 7.60 23.45 -15.48
C SER A 290 7.20 21.99 -15.78
N GLU A 291 6.69 21.73 -16.98
CA GLU A 291 6.36 20.36 -17.41
C GLU A 291 7.61 19.46 -17.56
N GLY A 292 8.72 20.01 -18.06
CA GLY A 292 9.99 19.29 -18.15
C GLY A 292 10.51 18.89 -16.76
N LEU A 293 10.41 19.81 -15.78
CA LEU A 293 10.76 19.53 -14.39
C LEU A 293 9.84 18.50 -13.75
N TYR A 294 8.53 18.57 -14.01
CA TYR A 294 7.56 17.57 -13.58
C TYR A 294 7.94 16.18 -14.10
N ASN A 295 8.17 16.06 -15.41
CA ASN A 295 8.50 14.79 -16.04
C ASN A 295 9.82 14.21 -15.51
N LEU A 296 10.83 15.06 -15.28
CA LEU A 296 12.10 14.63 -14.66
C LEU A 296 11.88 14.09 -13.24
N ARG A 297 11.06 14.78 -12.44
CA ARG A 297 10.73 14.37 -11.07
C ARG A 297 9.99 13.04 -11.03
N MET A 298 9.06 12.84 -11.97
CA MET A 298 8.18 11.68 -12.04
C MET A 298 8.78 10.48 -12.79
N LYS A 299 9.96 10.63 -13.40
CA LYS A 299 10.70 9.59 -14.13
C LYS A 299 10.81 8.22 -13.43
N PRO A 300 10.96 8.11 -12.09
CA PRO A 300 10.97 6.80 -11.43
C PRO A 300 9.73 5.94 -11.67
N TRP A 301 8.59 6.55 -11.99
CA TRP A 301 7.31 5.85 -12.18
C TRP A 301 6.84 5.86 -13.63
N SER A 302 7.59 6.46 -14.56
CA SER A 302 7.12 6.69 -15.94
C SER A 302 6.96 5.44 -16.78
N SER A 303 7.59 4.32 -16.39
CA SER A 303 7.47 3.03 -17.08
C SER A 303 6.42 2.11 -16.45
N VAL A 304 5.78 2.52 -15.35
CA VAL A 304 4.77 1.71 -14.67
C VAL A 304 3.50 1.71 -15.50
N GLY A 305 3.02 0.52 -15.88
CA GLY A 305 1.81 0.39 -16.68
C GLY A 305 0.53 0.68 -15.88
N VAL A 306 0.36 0.02 -14.73
CA VAL A 306 -0.86 0.13 -13.91
C VAL A 306 -0.49 0.36 -12.44
N PRO A 307 -0.83 1.49 -11.81
CA PRO A 307 -1.57 2.62 -12.36
C PRO A 307 -0.71 3.45 -13.30
N GLU A 308 -1.36 4.04 -14.30
CA GLU A 308 -0.72 5.04 -15.14
C GLU A 308 -0.30 6.25 -14.31
N MET A 309 0.90 6.75 -14.58
CA MET A 309 1.41 7.96 -13.95
C MET A 309 0.55 9.17 -14.38
N PRO A 310 0.07 10.00 -13.42
CA PRO A 310 -0.67 11.20 -13.77
C PRO A 310 0.14 12.15 -14.67
N THR A 311 -0.52 12.75 -15.65
CA THR A 311 0.11 13.72 -16.56
C THR A 311 0.23 15.09 -15.90
N TYR A 312 1.16 15.92 -16.38
CA TYR A 312 1.30 17.29 -15.87
C TYR A 312 -0.01 18.10 -15.93
N PRO A 313 -0.80 18.08 -17.04
CA PRO A 313 -2.11 18.74 -17.07
C PRO A 313 -3.11 18.23 -16.02
N GLN A 314 -3.13 16.93 -15.75
CA GLN A 314 -3.99 16.35 -14.71
C GLN A 314 -3.60 16.87 -13.32
N PHE A 315 -2.30 16.92 -13.02
CA PHE A 315 -1.80 17.50 -11.77
C PHE A 315 -2.20 18.97 -11.63
N ILE A 316 -1.96 19.80 -12.66
CA ILE A 316 -2.32 21.22 -12.65
C ILE A 316 -3.81 21.40 -12.38
N LYS A 317 -4.67 20.70 -13.13
CA LYS A 317 -6.13 20.77 -12.98
C LYS A 317 -6.59 20.49 -11.55
N ILE A 318 -5.99 19.52 -10.86
CA ILE A 318 -6.38 19.15 -9.51
C ILE A 318 -5.83 20.16 -8.48
N SER A 319 -4.60 20.65 -8.69
CA SER A 319 -3.97 21.65 -7.83
C SER A 319 -4.67 23.02 -7.89
N GLU A 320 -5.28 23.35 -9.03
CA GLU A 320 -5.93 24.65 -9.29
C GLU A 320 -7.02 24.97 -8.27
N LYS A 321 -7.72 23.96 -7.73
CA LYS A 321 -8.76 24.16 -6.70
C LYS A 321 -8.21 24.92 -5.47
N TYR A 322 -6.93 24.71 -5.15
CA TYR A 322 -6.27 25.24 -3.95
C TYR A 322 -5.27 26.37 -4.26
N ARG A 323 -5.11 26.73 -5.54
CA ARG A 323 -4.38 27.92 -5.96
C ARG A 323 -5.32 29.12 -5.85
N VAL A 324 -5.28 29.79 -4.72
CA VAL A 324 -6.14 30.94 -4.43
C VAL A 324 -5.33 32.13 -3.95
N ASP A 325 -5.77 33.33 -4.36
CA ASP A 325 -5.26 34.58 -3.83
C ASP A 325 -5.63 34.70 -2.35
N ALA A 326 -4.69 35.19 -1.54
CA ALA A 326 -4.87 35.39 -0.11
C ALA A 326 -6.07 36.27 0.27
N LYS A 327 -6.41 37.26 -0.56
CA LYS A 327 -7.55 38.17 -0.34
C LYS A 327 -8.88 37.52 -0.66
N SER A 328 -8.88 36.34 -1.30
CA SER A 328 -10.11 35.63 -1.65
C SER A 328 -10.77 35.04 -0.40
N PRO A 329 -12.09 35.26 -0.19
CA PRO A 329 -12.85 34.56 0.86
C PRO A 329 -12.73 33.02 0.76
N ARG A 330 -12.44 32.51 -0.44
CA ARG A 330 -12.22 31.09 -0.70
C ARG A 330 -11.01 30.54 0.06
N ALA A 331 -9.96 31.33 0.32
CA ALA A 331 -8.81 30.89 1.09
C ALA A 331 -9.19 30.50 2.53
N VAL A 332 -10.08 31.28 3.15
CA VAL A 332 -10.61 31.00 4.49
C VAL A 332 -11.46 29.73 4.51
N LEU A 333 -12.34 29.56 3.51
CA LEU A 333 -13.17 28.36 3.38
C LEU A 333 -12.32 27.10 3.20
N LEU A 334 -11.33 27.14 2.30
CA LEU A 334 -10.43 26.02 2.05
C LEU A 334 -9.58 25.68 3.29
N ALA A 335 -9.06 26.69 4.01
CA ALA A 335 -8.30 26.45 5.23
C ALA A 335 -9.14 25.76 6.31
N ASN A 336 -10.41 26.13 6.47
CA ASN A 336 -11.33 25.44 7.39
C ASN A 336 -11.68 24.02 6.94
N GLU A 337 -11.98 23.81 5.65
CA GLU A 337 -12.22 22.49 5.05
C GLU A 337 -11.03 21.55 5.31
N LEU A 338 -9.81 22.04 5.10
CA LEU A 338 -8.60 21.24 5.31
C LEU A 338 -8.36 20.93 6.80
N LYS A 339 -8.67 21.86 7.72
CA LYS A 339 -8.61 21.59 9.16
C LYS A 339 -9.60 20.50 9.59
N GLU A 340 -10.81 20.51 9.03
CA GLU A 340 -11.82 19.48 9.29
C GLU A 340 -11.36 18.12 8.79
N ARG A 341 -10.85 18.04 7.54
CA ARG A 341 -10.28 16.80 6.99
C ARG A 341 -9.14 16.24 7.83
N LEU A 342 -8.25 17.09 8.36
CA LEU A 342 -7.21 16.66 9.30
C LEU A 342 -7.79 16.18 10.64
N GLY A 343 -8.93 16.73 11.07
CA GLY A 343 -9.67 16.24 12.23
C GLY A 343 -10.22 14.83 12.00
N GLY A 344 -10.78 14.56 10.82
CA GLY A 344 -11.18 13.22 10.40
C GLY A 344 -10.00 12.24 10.34
N ALA A 345 -8.86 12.65 9.78
CA ALA A 345 -7.64 11.85 9.76
C ALA A 345 -7.14 11.53 11.18
N LEU A 346 -7.22 12.48 12.11
CA LEU A 346 -6.87 12.26 13.52
C LEU A 346 -7.80 11.23 14.19
N GLN A 347 -9.10 11.26 13.89
CA GLN A 347 -10.05 10.24 14.36
C GLN A 347 -9.72 8.86 13.81
N LEU A 348 -9.41 8.75 12.52
CA LEU A 348 -8.95 7.50 11.89
C LEU A 348 -7.68 6.96 12.58
N CYS A 349 -6.67 7.79 12.84
CA CYS A 349 -5.50 7.38 13.63
C CYS A 349 -5.87 6.83 15.00
N ASN A 350 -6.79 7.48 15.72
CA ASN A 350 -7.24 7.02 17.03
C ASN A 350 -7.93 5.66 16.96
N THR A 351 -8.78 5.43 15.94
CA THR A 351 -9.44 4.15 15.73
C THR A 351 -8.42 3.04 15.52
N ILE A 352 -7.39 3.26 14.69
CA ILE A 352 -6.31 2.28 14.46
C ILE A 352 -5.54 2.03 15.75
N LEU A 353 -5.13 3.08 16.47
CA LEU A 353 -4.37 2.95 17.72
C LEU A 353 -5.12 2.15 18.78
N LYS A 354 -6.44 2.35 18.93
CA LYS A 354 -7.27 1.56 19.85
C LYS A 354 -7.25 0.06 19.57
N LYS A 355 -7.09 -0.35 18.31
CA LYS A 355 -6.99 -1.76 17.91
C LYS A 355 -5.61 -2.35 18.17
N LEU A 356 -4.57 -1.51 18.21
CA LEU A 356 -3.18 -1.89 18.45
C LEU A 356 -2.80 -1.86 19.93
N GLU A 357 -3.34 -0.91 20.71
CA GLU A 357 -3.08 -0.73 22.13
C GLU A 357 -4.30 -0.18 22.90
N GLY A 358 -4.42 -0.54 24.18
CA GLY A 358 -5.49 -0.06 25.07
C GLY A 358 -6.56 -1.11 25.40
N GLU A 359 -7.77 -0.65 25.68
CA GLU A 359 -8.89 -1.49 26.16
C GLU A 359 -9.60 -2.25 25.01
N ASP A 360 -9.56 -1.72 23.78
CA ASP A 360 -10.24 -2.27 22.60
C ASP A 360 -9.28 -3.05 21.66
N VAL A 361 -8.17 -3.56 22.21
CA VAL A 361 -7.14 -4.28 21.43
C VAL A 361 -7.74 -5.49 20.73
N ASN A 362 -7.46 -5.62 19.44
CA ASN A 362 -7.79 -6.80 18.68
C ASN A 362 -6.53 -7.65 18.51
N GLU A 363 -6.45 -8.78 19.21
CA GLU A 363 -5.27 -9.65 19.21
C GLU A 363 -4.95 -10.22 17.81
N VAL A 364 -5.93 -10.41 16.93
CA VAL A 364 -5.69 -10.82 15.53
C VAL A 364 -4.91 -9.72 14.82
N VAL A 365 -5.42 -8.48 14.86
CA VAL A 365 -4.74 -7.32 14.26
C VAL A 365 -3.36 -7.12 14.89
N ARG A 366 -3.28 -7.23 16.20
CA ARG A 366 -2.06 -7.03 16.97
C ARG A 366 -0.97 -8.00 16.55
N ASN A 367 -1.29 -9.29 16.43
CA ASN A 367 -0.32 -10.34 16.09
C ASN A 367 0.16 -10.24 14.63
N GLU A 368 -0.69 -9.75 13.72
CA GLU A 368 -0.30 -9.53 12.32
C GLU A 368 0.56 -8.28 12.11
N VAL A 369 0.44 -7.27 12.98
CA VAL A 369 0.98 -5.93 12.75
C VAL A 369 2.13 -5.54 13.69
N ILE A 370 2.08 -5.95 14.96
CA ILE A 370 3.01 -5.44 15.96
C ILE A 370 4.40 -6.06 15.79
N TYR A 371 5.35 -5.18 15.48
CA TYR A 371 6.76 -5.38 15.78
C TYR A 371 7.11 -4.54 17.01
N ALA A 372 7.54 -5.18 18.10
CA ALA A 372 7.94 -4.49 19.32
C ALA A 372 9.43 -4.12 19.27
N GLY A 373 9.73 -2.82 19.45
CA GLY A 373 11.09 -2.31 19.67
C GLY A 373 11.66 -1.42 18.54
N GLY A 374 12.37 -0.36 18.94
CA GLY A 374 13.11 0.54 18.05
C GLY A 374 12.24 1.52 17.24
N GLU A 375 12.77 2.00 16.12
CA GLU A 375 12.13 3.00 15.22
C GLU A 375 11.00 2.43 14.33
N ALA A 376 10.69 1.14 14.46
CA ALA A 376 9.62 0.47 13.73
C ALA A 376 8.40 0.15 14.61
N ASP A 377 8.35 0.73 15.82
CA ASP A 377 7.17 0.70 16.67
C ASP A 377 5.99 1.32 15.92
N ILE A 378 5.04 0.46 15.54
CA ILE A 378 3.85 0.83 14.77
C ILE A 378 2.94 1.80 15.55
N VAL A 379 2.92 1.70 16.88
CA VAL A 379 2.19 2.64 17.73
C VAL A 379 2.86 4.01 17.67
N ALA A 380 4.20 4.05 17.78
CA ALA A 380 4.95 5.29 17.64
C ALA A 380 4.76 5.93 16.26
N TYR A 381 4.70 5.12 15.20
CA TYR A 381 4.38 5.56 13.83
C TYR A 381 3.04 6.30 13.77
N TYR A 382 1.95 5.70 14.26
CA TYR A 382 0.63 6.34 14.23
C TYR A 382 0.54 7.54 15.16
N ARG A 383 1.17 7.50 16.35
CA ARG A 383 1.26 8.68 17.24
C ARG A 383 2.00 9.84 16.58
N ALA A 384 3.05 9.57 15.80
CA ALA A 384 3.74 10.58 15.02
C ALA A 384 2.83 11.17 13.94
N LEU A 385 2.02 10.36 13.25
CA LEU A 385 1.00 10.85 12.31
C LEU A 385 -0.07 11.71 12.99
N GLN A 386 -0.53 11.35 14.18
CA GLN A 386 -1.46 12.20 14.96
C GLN A 386 -0.87 13.58 15.23
N LYS A 387 0.38 13.63 15.70
CA LYS A 387 1.09 14.89 15.94
C LYS A 387 1.25 15.70 14.65
N THR A 388 1.52 15.04 13.53
CA THR A 388 1.55 15.67 12.20
C THR A 388 0.20 16.30 11.84
N CYS A 389 -0.91 15.59 12.01
CA CYS A 389 -2.25 16.14 11.75
C CYS A 389 -2.53 17.39 12.59
N VAL A 390 -2.24 17.33 13.90
CA VAL A 390 -2.39 18.47 14.82
C VAL A 390 -1.50 19.64 14.40
N ALA A 391 -0.26 19.37 13.99
CA ALA A 391 0.67 20.40 13.54
C ALA A 391 0.12 21.16 12.33
N TYR A 392 -0.37 20.45 11.31
CA TYR A 392 -0.99 21.10 10.15
C TYR A 392 -2.28 21.84 10.50
N GLN A 393 -3.10 21.36 11.45
CA GLN A 393 -4.24 22.13 11.94
C GLN A 393 -3.82 23.44 12.60
N VAL A 394 -2.70 23.44 13.32
CA VAL A 394 -2.10 24.66 13.91
C VAL A 394 -1.60 25.60 12.81
N GLU A 395 -0.87 25.10 11.81
CA GLU A 395 -0.37 25.94 10.70
C GLU A 395 -1.51 26.54 9.86
N LEU A 396 -2.57 25.78 9.59
CA LEU A 396 -3.79 26.30 8.95
C LEU A 396 -4.52 27.31 9.87
N GLY A 397 -4.50 27.09 11.18
CA GLY A 397 -5.00 28.06 12.16
C GLY A 397 -4.23 29.37 12.17
N ARG A 398 -2.90 29.31 11.98
CA ARG A 398 -2.05 30.50 11.81
C ARG A 398 -2.36 31.20 10.49
N LEU A 399 -2.46 30.45 9.39
CA LEU A 399 -2.86 30.99 8.09
C LEU A 399 -4.18 31.76 8.20
N LEU A 400 -5.21 31.18 8.83
CA LEU A 400 -6.50 31.86 9.04
C LEU A 400 -6.37 33.21 9.74
N LYS A 401 -5.54 33.31 10.79
CA LYS A 401 -5.26 34.59 11.47
C LYS A 401 -4.51 35.57 10.56
N MET A 402 -3.60 35.05 9.74
CA MET A 402 -2.81 35.88 8.82
C MET A 402 -3.61 36.38 7.63
N LEU A 403 -4.56 35.59 7.11
CA LEU A 403 -5.47 36.00 6.02
C LEU A 403 -6.35 37.20 6.41
N THR A 404 -6.61 37.38 7.71
CA THR A 404 -7.30 38.57 8.24
C THR A 404 -6.37 39.76 8.50
N SER A 405 -5.05 39.61 8.30
CA SER A 405 -4.03 40.62 8.58
C SER A 405 -3.32 41.06 7.29
N GLU A 406 -2.87 42.31 7.21
CA GLU A 406 -2.12 42.80 6.04
C GLU A 406 -0.68 42.24 5.93
N LYS A 407 -0.20 41.49 6.94
CA LYS A 407 1.20 41.05 7.06
C LYS A 407 1.57 39.83 6.21
N LEU A 408 0.62 39.22 5.51
CA LEU A 408 0.87 37.99 4.75
C LEU A 408 1.84 38.19 3.57
N ALA A 409 1.89 39.39 2.99
CA ALA A 409 2.68 39.69 1.79
C ALA A 409 4.21 39.58 1.96
N SER A 410 4.73 39.56 3.20
CA SER A 410 6.16 39.37 3.47
C SER A 410 6.57 37.91 3.64
N HIS A 411 5.62 37.01 3.88
CA HIS A 411 5.93 35.64 4.31
C HIS A 411 6.17 34.70 3.14
N LYS A 412 7.12 33.78 3.31
CA LYS A 412 7.45 32.72 2.35
C LYS A 412 7.17 31.35 2.92
N LEU A 413 6.97 30.38 2.03
CA LEU A 413 6.82 28.98 2.42
C LEU A 413 8.16 28.41 2.89
N VAL A 414 8.23 28.02 4.17
CA VAL A 414 9.37 27.32 4.77
C VAL A 414 8.93 25.95 5.28
N HIS A 415 9.88 25.06 5.53
CA HIS A 415 9.59 23.77 6.14
C HIS A 415 10.59 23.43 7.24
N ARG A 416 10.16 22.60 8.18
CA ARG A 416 10.98 22.03 9.24
C ARG A 416 10.75 20.52 9.34
N VAL A 417 11.67 19.85 10.03
CA VAL A 417 11.52 18.42 10.37
C VAL A 417 10.18 18.21 11.08
N GLY A 418 9.42 17.22 10.62
CA GLY A 418 8.12 16.88 11.19
C GLY A 418 8.19 15.85 12.30
N TYR A 419 7.03 15.55 12.88
CA TYR A 419 6.92 14.51 13.91
C TYR A 419 7.05 13.11 13.31
N HIS A 420 6.57 12.95 12.08
CA HIS A 420 6.74 11.73 11.29
C HIS A 420 7.75 11.99 10.18
N ARG A 421 8.70 11.06 9.97
CA ARG A 421 9.83 11.22 9.04
C ARG A 421 9.44 11.58 7.61
N TYR A 422 8.30 11.06 7.13
CA TYR A 422 7.80 11.31 5.77
C TYR A 422 7.02 12.62 5.62
N PHE A 423 6.67 13.29 6.73
CA PHE A 423 5.79 14.45 6.71
C PHE A 423 6.45 15.65 7.41
N PRO A 424 7.40 16.34 6.73
CA PRO A 424 7.86 17.64 7.19
C PRO A 424 6.69 18.61 7.37
N ILE A 425 6.86 19.60 8.25
CA ILE A 425 5.83 20.61 8.50
C ILE A 425 6.15 21.86 7.69
N TYR A 426 5.27 22.20 6.75
CA TYR A 426 5.33 23.45 6.00
C TYR A 426 4.56 24.54 6.73
N SER A 427 5.14 25.73 6.77
CA SER A 427 4.59 26.91 7.45
C SER A 427 4.96 28.18 6.71
N LEU A 428 4.26 29.27 7.01
CA LEU A 428 4.62 30.60 6.56
C LEU A 428 5.63 31.21 7.55
N GLY A 429 6.83 31.50 7.06
CA GLY A 429 7.88 32.18 7.82
C GLY A 429 8.16 33.56 7.23
N GLU A 430 8.63 34.49 8.07
CA GLU A 430 9.08 35.82 7.64
C GLU A 430 10.34 35.77 6.74
#